data_AF-Q5P0L2-F1
#
_entry.id   AF-Q5P0L2-F1
#
_cell.length_a   1.000
_cell.length_b   1.000
_cell.length_c   1.000
_cell.angle_alpha   90.00
_cell.angle_beta   90.00
_cell.angle_gamma   90.00
#
_symmetry.space_group_name_H-M   'P 1'
#
loop_
_entity.id
_entity.type
_entity.pdbx_description
1 polymer ?
#
loop_
_entity_poly.entity_id
_entity_poly.type
_entity_poly.pdbx_seq_one_letter_code
_entity_poly.pdbx_strand_id
1 'polypeptide(L)'
;MALAQLRNYRVHASTEQIAKALEGRWSREHLFSLAHELKAYDFASEQIARLDAEIEGRLEAMRVFDKRPEANANKGRRKNTLAFDGRRALMNWCGVDLTEVPGIDVGTALKILSELGSSLTRFATAKHFCSWLGLCPGTRISGNKKLSGASKRIPNRVARALKLAALGLSRSRCAMGAYYRKLALRMGSPKAITAVAHKLARIVHAMLSGQASYVKEDQARHEARYRERAIKALQKRAQELGLTLSPQAVPAQP
;
A
#
# COMPACT_ATOMS: atom_id res chain seq x y z
N MET A 1 -19.70 -35.91 1.12
CA MET A 1 -19.93 -35.02 2.29
C MET A 1 -18.68 -34.22 2.70
N ALA A 2 -17.53 -34.84 2.97
CA ALA A 2 -16.32 -34.13 3.47
C ALA A 2 -15.83 -32.97 2.58
N LEU A 3 -15.76 -33.16 1.25
CA LEU A 3 -15.33 -32.10 0.32
C LEU A 3 -16.26 -30.87 0.30
N ALA A 4 -17.57 -31.06 0.51
CA ALA A 4 -18.53 -29.97 0.53
C ALA A 4 -18.36 -29.05 1.77
N GLN A 5 -17.74 -29.56 2.84
CA GLN A 5 -17.41 -28.78 4.04
C GLN A 5 -16.18 -27.90 3.83
N LEU A 6 -15.32 -28.21 2.86
CA LEU A 6 -14.12 -27.43 2.51
C LEU A 6 -14.45 -26.23 1.60
N ARG A 7 -15.72 -25.84 1.46
CA ARG A 7 -16.13 -24.73 0.59
C ARG A 7 -15.54 -23.41 1.07
N ASN A 8 -15.15 -22.56 0.12
CA ASN A 8 -14.79 -21.19 0.43
C ASN A 8 -16.02 -20.42 0.96
N TYR A 9 -15.84 -19.54 1.95
CA TYR A 9 -16.93 -18.73 2.53
C TYR A 9 -17.68 -17.84 1.52
N ARG A 10 -17.08 -17.57 0.36
CA ARG A 10 -17.70 -16.82 -0.75
C ARG A 10 -18.66 -17.67 -1.60
N VAL A 11 -18.67 -18.98 -1.41
CA VAL A 11 -19.60 -19.88 -2.09
C VAL A 11 -20.91 -19.88 -1.31
N HIS A 12 -21.94 -19.26 -1.88
CA HIS A 12 -23.26 -19.14 -1.26
C HIS A 12 -24.15 -20.37 -1.46
N ALA A 13 -23.72 -21.36 -2.25
CA ALA A 13 -24.43 -22.62 -2.43
C ALA A 13 -24.44 -23.43 -1.12
N SER A 14 -25.57 -24.06 -0.82
CA SER A 14 -25.73 -24.91 0.35
C SER A 14 -24.79 -26.12 0.28
N THR A 15 -24.49 -26.72 1.43
CA THR A 15 -23.57 -27.87 1.50
C THR A 15 -24.13 -29.04 0.69
N GLU A 16 -25.45 -29.18 0.69
CA GLU A 16 -26.20 -30.16 -0.10
C GLU A 16 -26.11 -29.87 -1.60
N GLN A 17 -26.23 -28.61 -2.02
CA GLN A 17 -26.08 -28.23 -3.43
C GLN A 17 -24.66 -28.53 -3.94
N ILE A 18 -23.64 -28.25 -3.12
CA ILE A 18 -22.25 -28.57 -3.45
C ILE A 18 -22.03 -30.08 -3.48
N ALA A 19 -22.57 -30.82 -2.50
CA ALA A 19 -22.49 -32.28 -2.49
C ALA A 19 -23.13 -32.89 -3.75
N LYS A 20 -24.30 -32.40 -4.14
CA LYS A 20 -24.98 -32.80 -5.36
C LYS A 20 -24.21 -32.44 -6.63
N ALA A 21 -23.49 -31.31 -6.64
CA ALA A 21 -22.60 -30.95 -7.75
C ALA A 21 -21.35 -31.84 -7.86
N LEU A 22 -20.99 -32.56 -6.78
CA LEU A 22 -19.96 -33.61 -6.79
C LEU A 22 -20.51 -34.97 -7.26
N GLU A 23 -21.81 -35.08 -7.49
CA GLU A 23 -22.45 -36.26 -8.08
C GLU A 23 -22.59 -36.02 -9.59
N GLY A 24 -21.80 -36.73 -10.39
CA GLY A 24 -21.78 -36.52 -11.84
C GLY A 24 -20.92 -37.55 -12.56
N ARG A 25 -20.90 -37.45 -13.89
CA ARG A 25 -20.08 -38.33 -14.74
C ARG A 25 -18.66 -37.79 -14.82
N TRP A 26 -17.76 -38.40 -14.07
CA TRP A 26 -16.35 -38.05 -14.06
C TRP A 26 -15.61 -38.70 -15.24
N SER A 27 -15.35 -37.93 -16.30
CA SER A 27 -14.55 -38.42 -17.44
C SER A 27 -13.10 -38.62 -17.04
N ARG A 28 -12.45 -39.67 -17.55
CA ARG A 28 -11.06 -40.01 -17.21
C ARG A 28 -10.09 -38.89 -17.60
N GLU A 29 -10.34 -38.21 -18.71
CA GLU A 29 -9.55 -37.09 -19.22
C GLU A 29 -9.61 -35.90 -18.27
N HIS A 30 -10.80 -35.55 -17.77
CA HIS A 30 -10.98 -34.47 -16.81
C HIS A 30 -10.33 -34.79 -15.46
N LEU A 31 -10.47 -36.03 -14.99
CA LEU A 31 -9.81 -36.47 -13.75
C LEU A 31 -8.28 -36.43 -13.89
N PHE A 32 -7.74 -36.82 -15.05
CA PHE A 32 -6.32 -36.74 -15.33
C PHE A 32 -5.82 -35.28 -15.29
N SER A 33 -6.49 -34.37 -15.98
CA SER A 33 -6.14 -32.94 -15.96
C SER A 33 -6.23 -32.36 -14.55
N LEU A 34 -7.32 -32.64 -13.80
CA LEU A 34 -7.48 -32.17 -12.42
C LEU A 34 -6.36 -32.68 -11.51
N ALA A 35 -5.99 -33.97 -11.62
CA ALA A 35 -4.91 -34.56 -10.85
C ALA A 35 -3.55 -33.92 -11.19
N HIS A 36 -3.31 -33.56 -12.45
CA HIS A 36 -2.10 -32.86 -12.85
C HIS A 36 -2.04 -31.45 -12.27
N GLU A 37 -3.13 -30.68 -12.37
CA GLU A 37 -3.24 -29.33 -11.80
C GLU A 37 -3.10 -29.32 -10.27
N LEU A 38 -3.67 -30.33 -9.59
CA LEU A 38 -3.51 -30.47 -8.15
C LEU A 38 -2.04 -30.71 -7.76
N LYS A 39 -1.33 -31.59 -8.48
CA LYS A 39 0.11 -31.81 -8.26
C LYS A 39 0.92 -30.53 -8.46
N ALA A 40 0.61 -29.74 -9.49
CA ALA A 40 1.28 -28.46 -9.72
C ALA A 40 1.00 -27.45 -8.60
N TYR A 41 -0.24 -27.41 -8.10
CA TYR A 41 -0.63 -26.58 -6.96
C TYR A 41 0.09 -27.00 -5.67
N ASP A 42 0.15 -28.30 -5.38
CA ASP A 42 0.80 -28.84 -4.19
C ASP A 42 2.30 -28.53 -4.23
N PHE A 43 2.94 -28.77 -5.38
CA PHE A 43 4.34 -28.44 -5.60
C PHE A 43 4.62 -26.94 -5.36
N ALA A 44 3.84 -26.05 -5.97
CA ALA A 44 4.01 -24.61 -5.80
C ALA A 44 3.80 -24.19 -4.32
N SER A 45 2.81 -24.78 -3.65
CA SER A 45 2.51 -24.49 -2.24
C SER A 45 3.66 -24.93 -1.33
N GLU A 46 4.26 -26.10 -1.59
CA GLU A 46 5.44 -26.58 -0.88
C GLU A 46 6.65 -25.66 -1.11
N GLN A 47 6.91 -25.23 -2.36
CA GLN A 47 8.01 -24.31 -2.64
C GLN A 47 7.82 -22.95 -1.94
N ILE A 48 6.59 -22.42 -1.91
CA ILE A 48 6.29 -21.18 -1.18
C ILE A 48 6.57 -21.36 0.32
N ALA A 49 6.13 -22.46 0.92
CA ALA A 49 6.37 -22.73 2.34
C ALA A 49 7.87 -22.84 2.67
N ARG A 50 8.65 -23.48 1.80
CA ARG A 50 10.12 -23.56 1.93
C ARG A 50 10.78 -22.18 1.85
N LEU A 51 10.35 -21.35 0.89
CA LEU A 51 10.85 -19.98 0.75
C LEU A 51 10.48 -19.10 1.94
N ASP A 52 9.25 -19.24 2.47
CA ASP A 52 8.82 -18.51 3.67
C ASP A 52 9.69 -18.87 4.88
N ALA A 53 10.00 -20.15 5.09
CA ALA A 53 10.89 -20.59 6.17
C ALA A 53 12.33 -20.03 6.01
N GLU A 54 12.86 -20.02 4.80
CA GLU A 54 14.18 -19.44 4.51
C GLU A 54 14.19 -17.91 4.75
N ILE A 55 13.13 -17.21 4.34
CA ILE A 55 12.98 -15.77 4.59
C ILE A 55 12.90 -15.50 6.09
N GLU A 56 12.14 -16.30 6.84
CA GLU A 56 12.05 -16.18 8.30
C GLU A 56 13.41 -16.34 8.96
N GLY A 57 14.16 -17.40 8.61
CA GLY A 57 15.51 -17.62 9.14
C GLY A 57 16.47 -16.48 8.84
N ARG A 58 16.42 -15.91 7.63
CA ARG A 58 17.24 -14.74 7.26
C ARG A 58 16.85 -13.48 8.03
N LEU A 59 15.54 -13.25 8.22
CA LEU A 59 15.07 -12.10 8.98
C LEU A 59 15.44 -12.22 10.46
N GLU A 60 15.39 -13.42 11.03
CA GLU A 60 15.81 -13.67 12.42
C GLU A 60 17.33 -13.48 12.57
N ALA A 61 18.14 -13.92 11.61
CA ALA A 61 19.59 -13.67 11.62
C ALA A 61 19.94 -12.16 11.51
N MET A 62 19.08 -11.36 10.87
CA MET A 62 19.22 -9.90 10.74
C MET A 62 18.52 -9.12 11.86
N ARG A 63 17.99 -9.80 12.88
CA ARG A 63 17.26 -9.17 13.98
C ARG A 63 18.19 -8.23 14.77
N VAL A 64 17.80 -6.95 14.83
CA VAL A 64 18.52 -5.91 15.58
C VAL A 64 17.75 -5.49 16.83
N PHE A 65 16.42 -5.56 16.77
CA PHE A 65 15.53 -5.10 17.83
C PHE A 65 14.65 -6.25 18.37
N ASP A 66 14.13 -6.06 19.57
CA ASP A 66 13.08 -6.90 20.14
C ASP A 66 11.82 -6.09 20.43
N LYS A 67 11.09 -5.75 19.35
CA LYS A 67 9.85 -5.00 19.42
C LYS A 67 8.67 -5.91 19.09
N ARG A 68 7.51 -5.56 19.63
CA ARG A 68 6.25 -6.20 19.29
C ARG A 68 5.33 -5.18 18.64
N PRO A 69 4.81 -5.45 17.43
CA PRO A 69 3.90 -4.53 16.79
C PRO A 69 2.60 -4.43 17.60
N GLU A 70 2.03 -3.23 17.67
CA GLU A 70 0.71 -3.04 18.28
C GLU A 70 -0.34 -3.90 17.56
N ALA A 71 -1.29 -4.42 18.34
CA ALA A 71 -2.43 -5.16 17.82
C ALA A 71 -3.17 -4.29 16.78
N ASN A 72 -3.30 -4.82 15.57
CA ASN A 72 -3.97 -4.11 14.48
C ASN A 72 -5.19 -4.91 14.07
N ALA A 73 -6.35 -4.53 14.62
CA ALA A 73 -7.61 -5.26 14.50
C ALA A 73 -8.14 -5.42 13.06
N ASN A 74 -7.53 -4.75 12.07
CA ASN A 74 -8.13 -4.52 10.76
C ASN A 74 -7.45 -5.25 9.58
N LYS A 75 -6.61 -6.27 9.81
CA LYS A 75 -5.98 -7.04 8.72
C LYS A 75 -6.19 -8.55 8.91
N GLY A 76 -7.27 -9.08 8.35
CA GLY A 76 -7.46 -10.53 8.18
C GLY A 76 -6.44 -11.12 7.20
N ARG A 77 -6.24 -12.46 7.24
CA ARG A 77 -5.31 -13.18 6.37
C ARG A 77 -5.68 -12.94 4.90
N ARG A 78 -4.73 -12.45 4.11
CA ARG A 78 -4.89 -12.18 2.67
C ARG A 78 -4.27 -13.30 1.84
N LYS A 79 -4.61 -13.35 0.56
CA LYS A 79 -3.87 -14.17 -0.41
C LYS A 79 -2.39 -13.77 -0.37
N ASN A 80 -1.49 -14.75 -0.40
CA ASN A 80 -0.03 -14.56 -0.32
C ASN A 80 0.46 -13.93 1.00
N THR A 81 -0.22 -14.19 2.11
CA THR A 81 0.32 -13.86 3.44
C THR A 81 1.42 -14.88 3.77
N LEU A 82 2.55 -14.40 4.30
CA LEU A 82 3.65 -15.24 4.78
C LEU A 82 3.15 -16.26 5.82
N ALA A 83 3.79 -17.42 5.87
CA ALA A 83 3.50 -18.47 6.85
C ALA A 83 3.80 -18.06 8.31
N PHE A 84 4.64 -17.04 8.51
CA PHE A 84 5.08 -16.54 9.81
C PHE A 84 4.70 -15.06 10.04
N ASP A 85 4.98 -14.53 11.23
CA ASP A 85 4.73 -13.11 11.57
C ASP A 85 5.77 -12.17 10.94
N GLY A 86 5.64 -11.97 9.63
CA GLY A 86 6.52 -11.07 8.89
C GLY A 86 6.43 -9.62 9.33
N ARG A 87 5.32 -9.16 9.94
CA ARG A 87 5.22 -7.78 10.46
C ARG A 87 6.18 -7.59 11.63
N ARG A 88 6.18 -8.53 12.60
CA ARG A 88 7.11 -8.52 13.72
C ARG A 88 8.55 -8.67 13.26
N ALA A 89 8.82 -9.63 12.37
CA ALA A 89 10.18 -9.88 11.86
C ALA A 89 10.78 -8.64 11.19
N LEU A 90 10.02 -7.94 10.33
CA LEU A 90 10.48 -6.70 9.68
C LEU A 90 10.68 -5.56 10.68
N MET A 91 9.78 -5.39 11.65
CA MET A 91 9.92 -4.38 12.71
C MET A 91 11.16 -4.63 13.58
N ASN A 92 11.48 -5.90 13.84
CA ASN A 92 12.69 -6.32 14.55
C ASN A 92 13.97 -6.11 13.74
N TRP A 93 13.88 -6.06 12.42
CA TRP A 93 15.02 -5.75 11.56
C TRP A 93 15.27 -4.23 11.43
N CYS A 94 14.25 -3.42 11.16
CA CYS A 94 14.42 -1.97 10.88
C CYS A 94 14.03 -1.04 12.03
N GLY A 95 13.47 -1.56 13.11
CA GLY A 95 13.11 -0.79 14.31
C GLY A 95 11.83 0.03 14.20
N VAL A 96 11.18 0.07 13.03
CA VAL A 96 9.94 0.81 12.76
C VAL A 96 8.92 -0.08 12.05
N ASP A 97 7.63 0.14 12.30
CA ASP A 97 6.58 -0.62 11.61
C ASP A 97 6.07 0.13 10.38
N LEU A 98 6.65 -0.18 9.21
CA LEU A 98 6.20 0.39 7.93
C LEU A 98 4.75 0.04 7.58
N THR A 99 4.19 -1.02 8.16
CA THR A 99 2.83 -1.48 7.85
C THR A 99 1.73 -0.63 8.52
N GLU A 100 2.12 0.28 9.42
CA GLU A 100 1.23 1.31 9.97
C GLU A 100 0.83 2.34 8.92
N VAL A 101 1.69 2.57 7.93
CA VAL A 101 1.41 3.47 6.82
C VAL A 101 0.29 2.85 5.97
N PRO A 102 -0.85 3.53 5.79
CA PRO A 102 -1.92 3.03 4.93
C PRO A 102 -1.41 2.76 3.52
N GLY A 103 -1.76 1.59 2.99
CA GLY A 103 -1.34 1.13 1.67
C GLY A 103 -0.08 0.27 1.68
N ILE A 104 0.73 0.29 2.74
CA ILE A 104 1.88 -0.60 2.89
C ILE A 104 1.45 -1.86 3.66
N ASP A 105 1.55 -3.01 3.00
CA ASP A 105 1.39 -4.33 3.62
C ASP A 105 2.75 -4.98 3.89
N VAL A 106 2.73 -6.17 4.52
CA VAL A 106 3.96 -6.89 4.90
C VAL A 106 4.80 -7.21 3.65
N GLY A 107 4.18 -7.64 2.55
CA GLY A 107 4.90 -7.93 1.31
C GLY A 107 5.53 -6.68 0.68
N THR A 108 4.82 -5.54 0.69
CA THR A 108 5.37 -4.26 0.23
C THR A 108 6.51 -3.80 1.13
N ALA A 109 6.36 -3.91 2.46
CA ALA A 109 7.40 -3.56 3.42
C ALA A 109 8.65 -4.45 3.25
N LEU A 110 8.48 -5.76 3.11
CA LEU A 110 9.56 -6.71 2.83
C LEU A 110 10.32 -6.31 1.56
N LYS A 111 9.59 -6.00 0.48
CA LYS A 111 10.19 -5.56 -0.79
C LYS A 111 10.92 -4.23 -0.70
N ILE A 112 10.42 -3.29 0.11
CA ILE A 112 11.09 -2.01 0.37
C ILE A 112 12.41 -2.27 1.11
N LEU A 113 12.35 -3.04 2.20
CA LEU A 113 13.50 -3.29 3.06
C LEU A 113 14.54 -4.20 2.39
N SER A 114 14.13 -5.19 1.61
CA SER A 114 15.06 -6.05 0.87
C SER A 114 15.88 -5.29 -0.20
N GLU A 115 15.32 -4.20 -0.74
CA GLU A 115 15.99 -3.39 -1.78
C GLU A 115 16.75 -2.19 -1.20
N LEU A 116 16.38 -1.71 -0.01
CA LEU A 116 16.95 -0.49 0.59
C LEU A 116 17.82 -0.76 1.82
N GLY A 117 17.58 -1.87 2.53
CA GLY A 117 18.10 -2.14 3.86
C GLY A 117 17.25 -1.55 4.99
N SER A 118 17.75 -1.68 6.23
CA SER A 118 17.11 -1.18 7.45
C SER A 118 17.25 0.33 7.67
N SER A 119 18.13 1.01 6.92
CA SER A 119 18.41 2.43 7.06
C SER A 119 18.53 3.15 5.71
N LEU A 120 18.09 4.41 5.66
CA LEU A 120 18.14 5.26 4.46
C LEU A 120 19.18 6.39 4.53
N THR A 121 20.20 6.28 5.38
CA THR A 121 21.29 7.27 5.55
C THR A 121 22.03 7.62 4.26
N ARG A 122 22.05 6.70 3.28
CA ARG A 122 22.59 6.94 1.92
C ARG A 122 21.95 8.12 1.16
N PHE A 123 20.76 8.56 1.58
CA PHE A 123 20.10 9.73 1.01
C PHE A 123 20.08 10.87 2.02
N ALA A 124 20.74 11.99 1.68
CA ALA A 124 20.77 13.17 2.55
C ALA A 124 19.37 13.76 2.81
N THR A 125 18.46 13.65 1.84
CA THR A 125 17.08 14.13 2.02
C THR A 125 16.07 13.24 1.30
N ALA A 126 14.81 13.31 1.75
CA ALA A 126 13.70 12.62 1.09
C ALA A 126 13.53 13.03 -0.38
N LYS A 127 13.99 14.23 -0.79
CA LYS A 127 13.99 14.67 -2.19
C LYS A 127 14.95 13.84 -3.04
N HIS A 128 16.16 13.57 -2.54
CA HIS A 128 17.13 12.70 -3.21
C HIS A 128 16.59 11.29 -3.37
N PHE A 129 15.97 10.74 -2.31
CA PHE A 129 15.32 9.44 -2.36
C PHE A 129 14.21 9.37 -3.41
N CYS A 130 13.30 10.35 -3.42
CA CYS A 130 12.21 10.39 -4.40
C CYS A 130 12.70 10.57 -5.84
N SER A 131 13.81 11.29 -6.03
CA SER A 131 14.47 11.44 -7.33
C SER A 131 15.05 10.11 -7.83
N TRP A 132 15.76 9.38 -6.95
CA TRP A 132 16.30 8.05 -7.25
C TRP A 132 15.21 7.03 -7.61
N LEU A 133 14.05 7.11 -6.95
CA LEU A 133 12.88 6.28 -7.29
C LEU A 133 12.20 6.67 -8.62
N GLY A 134 12.51 7.83 -9.20
CA GLY A 134 11.79 8.37 -10.36
C GLY A 134 10.35 8.79 -10.05
N LEU A 135 10.06 9.13 -8.78
CA LEU A 135 8.74 9.60 -8.32
C LEU A 135 8.63 11.13 -8.29
N CYS A 136 9.65 11.85 -8.76
CA CYS A 136 9.60 13.29 -8.94
C CYS A 136 9.38 13.67 -10.41
N PRO A 137 8.84 14.87 -10.71
CA PRO A 137 8.88 15.43 -12.05
C PRO A 137 10.31 15.53 -12.57
N GLY A 138 10.48 15.41 -13.88
CA GLY A 138 11.76 15.63 -14.54
C GLY A 138 12.10 17.12 -14.63
N THR A 139 13.39 17.44 -14.72
CA THR A 139 13.90 18.81 -14.85
C THR A 139 14.73 18.94 -16.12
N ARG A 140 14.12 18.71 -17.29
CA ARG A 140 14.83 18.82 -18.58
C ARG A 140 14.91 20.30 -18.98
N ILE A 141 16.09 20.90 -18.86
CA ILE A 141 16.37 22.31 -19.18
C ILE A 141 17.48 22.37 -20.22
N SER A 142 17.31 23.19 -21.25
CA SER A 142 18.34 23.49 -22.26
C SER A 142 18.31 24.99 -22.57
N GLY A 143 19.47 25.66 -22.60
CA GLY A 143 19.58 27.09 -22.91
C GLY A 143 18.58 27.97 -22.14
N ASN A 144 18.48 27.80 -20.82
CA ASN A 144 17.51 28.47 -19.92
C ASN A 144 16.02 28.22 -20.21
N LYS A 145 15.66 27.35 -21.18
CA LYS A 145 14.28 26.95 -21.45
C LYS A 145 13.94 25.62 -20.77
N LYS A 146 12.82 25.59 -20.05
CA LYS A 146 12.24 24.34 -19.52
C LYS A 146 11.60 23.57 -20.67
N LEU A 147 12.12 22.38 -20.96
CA LEU A 147 11.64 21.53 -22.04
C LEU A 147 10.49 20.63 -21.58
N SER A 148 10.79 19.61 -20.79
CA SER A 148 9.79 18.65 -20.31
C SER A 148 9.89 18.44 -18.80
N GLY A 149 8.71 18.45 -18.16
CA GLY A 149 8.53 18.11 -16.76
C GLY A 149 8.19 16.63 -16.50
N ALA A 150 8.17 15.79 -17.55
CA ALA A 150 7.77 14.39 -17.42
C ALA A 150 8.73 13.63 -16.49
N SER A 151 8.18 12.81 -15.59
CA SER A 151 8.98 11.93 -14.73
C SER A 151 9.81 10.97 -15.56
N LYS A 152 11.06 10.75 -15.15
CA LYS A 152 11.95 9.79 -15.80
C LYS A 152 11.38 8.36 -15.69
N ARG A 153 11.46 7.59 -16.77
CA ARG A 153 11.11 6.16 -16.75
C ARG A 153 12.27 5.38 -16.13
N ILE A 154 12.14 5.04 -14.86
CA ILE A 154 13.13 4.27 -14.11
C ILE A 154 12.49 2.94 -13.69
N PRO A 155 13.06 1.77 -14.04
CA PRO A 155 12.53 0.46 -13.66
C PRO A 155 12.84 0.13 -12.20
N ASN A 156 12.43 1.01 -11.27
CA ASN A 156 12.71 0.84 -9.84
C ASN A 156 11.65 -0.03 -9.16
N ARG A 157 12.07 -1.13 -8.53
CA ARG A 157 11.19 -2.11 -7.87
C ARG A 157 10.46 -1.53 -6.67
N VAL A 158 11.13 -0.69 -5.88
CA VAL A 158 10.54 0.03 -4.75
C VAL A 158 9.49 1.03 -5.25
N ALA A 159 9.81 1.80 -6.29
CA ALA A 159 8.85 2.74 -6.88
C ALA A 159 7.59 2.03 -7.40
N ARG A 160 7.75 0.86 -8.03
CA ARG A 160 6.61 0.01 -8.46
C ARG A 160 5.77 -0.46 -7.26
N ALA A 161 6.42 -0.92 -6.18
CA ALA A 161 5.74 -1.36 -4.97
C ALA A 161 4.93 -0.21 -4.33
N LEU A 162 5.52 0.98 -4.22
CA LEU A 162 4.86 2.19 -3.71
C LEU A 162 3.69 2.65 -4.60
N LYS A 163 3.78 2.49 -5.92
CA LYS A 163 2.66 2.76 -6.84
C LYS A 163 1.51 1.78 -6.66
N LEU A 164 1.79 0.49 -6.43
CA LEU A 164 0.76 -0.50 -6.11
C LEU A 164 0.10 -0.24 -4.76
N ALA A 165 0.90 0.11 -3.74
CA ALA A 165 0.40 0.58 -2.44
C ALA A 165 -0.52 1.81 -2.59
N ALA A 166 -0.10 2.79 -3.40
CA ALA A 166 -0.90 3.97 -3.72
C ALA A 166 -2.21 3.63 -4.44
N LEU A 167 -2.20 2.65 -5.36
CA LEU A 167 -3.42 2.20 -6.04
C LEU A 167 -4.40 1.52 -5.06
N GLY A 168 -3.90 0.71 -4.13
CA GLY A 168 -4.70 0.07 -3.07
C GLY A 168 -5.41 1.07 -2.14
N LEU A 169 -4.88 2.29 -2.03
CA LEU A 169 -5.50 3.37 -1.25
C LEU A 169 -6.75 3.98 -1.90
N SER A 170 -6.99 3.74 -3.19
CA SER A 170 -8.09 4.36 -3.94
C SER A 170 -9.46 4.18 -3.26
N ARG A 171 -9.73 2.98 -2.75
CA ARG A 171 -10.97 2.61 -2.05
C ARG A 171 -10.88 2.67 -0.53
N SER A 172 -9.72 3.02 0.03
CA SER A 172 -9.50 3.03 1.47
C SER A 172 -10.11 4.27 2.13
N ARG A 173 -10.82 4.08 3.25
CA ARG A 173 -11.38 5.16 4.08
C ARG A 173 -10.35 5.67 5.10
N CYS A 174 -9.32 6.34 4.62
CA CYS A 174 -8.25 6.94 5.45
C CYS A 174 -7.77 8.27 4.85
N ALA A 175 -6.99 9.04 5.60
CA ALA A 175 -6.44 10.32 5.14
C ALA A 175 -5.69 10.22 3.79
N MET A 176 -4.87 9.18 3.62
CA MET A 176 -4.13 8.95 2.37
C MET A 176 -5.05 8.55 1.19
N GLY A 177 -6.12 7.80 1.46
CA GLY A 177 -7.14 7.48 0.45
C GLY A 177 -7.95 8.70 0.02
N ALA A 178 -8.32 9.58 0.96
CA ALA A 178 -8.98 10.85 0.64
C ALA A 178 -8.07 11.78 -0.19
N TYR A 179 -6.79 11.84 0.18
CA TYR A 179 -5.77 12.56 -0.58
C TYR A 179 -5.64 12.01 -2.02
N TYR A 180 -5.61 10.69 -2.19
CA TYR A 180 -5.62 10.04 -3.50
C TYR A 180 -6.84 10.45 -4.34
N ARG A 181 -8.06 10.29 -3.80
CA ARG A 181 -9.30 10.56 -4.54
C ARG A 181 -9.37 12.00 -5.03
N LYS A 182 -8.96 12.96 -4.19
CA LYS A 182 -8.89 14.38 -4.55
C LYS A 182 -7.93 14.65 -5.71
N LEU A 183 -6.75 14.03 -5.68
CA LEU A 183 -5.80 14.14 -6.78
C LEU A 183 -6.33 13.48 -8.06
N ALA A 184 -6.94 12.30 -7.94
CA ALA A 184 -7.49 11.58 -9.08
C ALA A 184 -8.60 12.39 -9.79
N LEU A 185 -9.47 13.07 -9.03
CA LEU A 185 -10.49 13.97 -9.57
C LEU A 185 -9.88 15.16 -10.32
N ARG A 186 -8.76 15.71 -9.84
CA ARG A 186 -8.15 16.91 -10.43
C ARG A 186 -7.26 16.63 -11.64
N MET A 187 -6.54 15.51 -11.65
CA MET A 187 -5.47 15.26 -12.65
C MET A 187 -5.45 13.84 -13.22
N GLY A 188 -6.46 13.02 -12.92
CA GLY A 188 -6.57 11.64 -13.38
C GLY A 188 -5.77 10.65 -12.52
N SER A 189 -6.18 9.39 -12.59
CA SER A 189 -5.64 8.29 -11.77
C SER A 189 -4.11 8.10 -11.92
N PRO A 190 -3.51 8.04 -13.13
CA PRO A 190 -2.07 7.77 -13.26
C PRO A 190 -1.17 8.81 -12.58
N LYS A 191 -1.54 10.11 -12.69
CA LYS A 191 -0.80 11.20 -12.04
C LYS A 191 -1.01 11.17 -10.52
N ALA A 192 -2.23 10.88 -10.07
CA ALA A 192 -2.54 10.71 -8.66
C ALA A 192 -1.76 9.57 -8.01
N ILE A 193 -1.68 8.40 -8.65
CA ILE A 193 -0.88 7.25 -8.17
C ILE A 193 0.57 7.67 -7.95
N THR A 194 1.17 8.37 -8.91
CA THR A 194 2.58 8.80 -8.81
C THR A 194 2.78 9.82 -7.69
N ALA A 195 1.88 10.79 -7.54
CA ALA A 195 1.94 11.77 -6.47
C ALA A 195 1.74 11.16 -5.07
N VAL A 196 0.84 10.18 -4.93
CA VAL A 196 0.63 9.44 -3.68
C VAL A 196 1.83 8.54 -3.37
N ALA A 197 2.39 7.85 -4.36
CA ALA A 197 3.62 7.08 -4.20
C ALA A 197 4.79 7.98 -3.77
N HIS A 198 4.90 9.20 -4.32
CA HIS A 198 5.89 10.19 -3.86
C HIS A 198 5.69 10.55 -2.39
N LYS A 199 4.44 10.77 -1.96
CA LYS A 199 4.13 11.05 -0.55
C LYS A 199 4.45 9.85 0.35
N LEU A 200 4.15 8.62 -0.08
CA LEU A 200 4.53 7.39 0.63
C LEU A 200 6.05 7.25 0.74
N ALA A 201 6.80 7.50 -0.33
CA ALA A 201 8.26 7.47 -0.31
C ALA A 201 8.85 8.43 0.72
N ARG A 202 8.29 9.65 0.84
CA ARG A 202 8.72 10.61 1.86
C ARG A 202 8.45 10.11 3.28
N ILE A 203 7.32 9.45 3.51
CA ILE A 203 6.98 8.85 4.81
C ILE A 203 7.97 7.73 5.14
N VAL A 204 8.20 6.80 4.19
CA VAL A 204 9.16 5.69 4.35
C VAL A 204 10.55 6.22 4.68
N HIS A 205 11.01 7.27 3.98
CA HIS A 205 12.28 7.93 4.29
C HIS A 205 12.30 8.49 5.71
N ALA A 206 11.28 9.26 6.11
CA ALA A 206 11.24 9.84 7.45
C ALA A 206 11.25 8.77 8.56
N MET A 207 10.57 7.65 8.35
CA MET A 207 10.54 6.53 9.30
C MET A 207 11.90 5.82 9.39
N LEU A 208 12.49 5.42 8.25
CA LEU A 208 13.77 4.68 8.24
C LEU A 208 15.00 5.53 8.53
N SER A 209 14.91 6.86 8.38
CA SER A 209 15.95 7.79 8.83
C SER A 209 15.83 8.17 10.32
N GLY A 210 14.86 7.59 11.05
CA GLY A 210 14.67 7.87 12.48
C GLY A 210 14.12 9.27 12.78
N GLN A 211 13.55 9.96 11.79
CA GLN A 211 13.07 11.35 11.94
C GLN A 211 11.71 11.43 12.60
N ALA A 212 10.82 10.46 12.36
CA ALA A 212 9.48 10.43 12.94
C ALA A 212 8.82 9.05 12.85
N SER A 213 8.04 8.70 13.87
CA SER A 213 7.07 7.59 13.81
C SER A 213 5.85 7.98 12.98
N TYR A 214 5.17 7.00 12.38
CA TYR A 214 3.96 7.28 11.61
C TYR A 214 2.78 7.58 12.54
N VAL A 215 2.18 8.76 12.40
CA VAL A 215 0.97 9.14 13.14
C VAL A 215 -0.26 8.81 12.30
N LYS A 216 -1.09 7.88 12.79
CA LYS A 216 -2.38 7.53 12.17
C LYS A 216 -3.30 8.75 12.23
N GLU A 217 -3.74 9.22 11.06
CA GLU A 217 -4.70 10.32 10.95
C GLU A 217 -5.98 9.82 10.26
N ASP A 218 -7.12 10.06 10.91
CA ASP A 218 -8.43 9.71 10.36
C ASP A 218 -8.79 10.56 9.15
N GLN A 219 -9.62 10.00 8.28
CA GLN A 219 -10.09 10.70 7.08
C GLN A 219 -10.81 12.00 7.42
N ALA A 220 -11.73 11.99 8.39
CA ALA A 220 -12.51 13.17 8.79
C ALA A 220 -11.62 14.31 9.29
N ARG A 221 -10.61 14.00 10.12
CA ARG A 221 -9.66 14.98 10.64
C ARG A 221 -8.80 15.59 9.52
N HIS A 222 -8.37 14.78 8.56
CA HIS A 222 -7.64 15.24 7.39
C HIS A 222 -8.48 16.18 6.51
N GLU A 223 -9.74 15.83 6.28
CA GLU A 223 -10.69 16.63 5.52
C GLU A 223 -11.02 17.96 6.22
N ALA A 224 -11.20 17.95 7.55
CA ALA A 224 -11.42 19.15 8.35
C ALA A 224 -10.23 20.12 8.27
N ARG A 225 -9.00 19.63 8.48
CA ARG A 225 -7.78 20.46 8.33
C ARG A 225 -7.62 21.03 6.93
N TYR A 226 -7.98 20.25 5.91
CA TYR A 226 -7.97 20.75 4.54
C TYR A 226 -9.01 21.85 4.33
N ARG A 227 -10.24 21.66 4.83
CA ARG A 227 -11.31 22.66 4.76
C ARG A 227 -10.89 23.95 5.45
N GLU A 228 -10.30 23.86 6.63
CA GLU A 228 -9.77 25.02 7.36
C GLU A 228 -8.71 25.78 6.56
N ARG A 229 -7.74 25.06 5.96
CA ARG A 229 -6.73 25.67 5.08
C ARG A 229 -7.33 26.31 3.84
N ALA A 230 -8.36 25.69 3.25
CA ALA A 230 -9.06 26.25 2.09
C ALA A 230 -9.81 27.54 2.46
N ILE A 231 -10.49 27.57 3.60
CA ILE A 231 -11.16 28.78 4.12
C ILE A 231 -10.13 29.88 4.36
N LYS A 232 -9.01 29.59 5.03
CA LYS A 232 -7.93 30.58 5.27
C LYS A 232 -7.35 31.12 3.96
N ALA A 233 -7.16 30.26 2.95
CA ALA A 233 -6.68 30.68 1.64
C ALA A 233 -7.71 31.56 0.90
N LEU A 234 -9.01 31.25 1.00
CA LEU A 234 -10.09 32.06 0.45
C LEU A 234 -10.18 33.41 1.15
N GLN A 235 -10.11 33.45 2.48
CA GLN A 235 -10.07 34.67 3.28
C GLN A 235 -8.94 35.59 2.84
N LYS A 236 -7.72 35.03 2.72
CA LYS A 236 -6.57 35.79 2.23
C LYS A 236 -6.79 36.36 0.83
N ARG A 237 -7.35 35.56 -0.08
CA ARG A 237 -7.59 35.98 -1.47
C ARG A 237 -8.73 37.00 -1.60
N ALA A 238 -9.73 36.93 -0.72
CA ALA A 238 -10.77 37.94 -0.64
C ALA A 238 -10.19 39.28 -0.15
N GLN A 239 -9.34 39.26 0.89
CA GLN A 239 -8.63 40.45 1.37
C GLN A 239 -7.77 41.10 0.27
N GLU A 240 -7.03 40.29 -0.51
CA GLU A 240 -6.24 40.79 -1.65
C GLU A 240 -7.09 41.48 -2.74
N LEU A 241 -8.39 41.16 -2.83
CA LEU A 241 -9.34 41.75 -3.77
C LEU A 241 -10.22 42.83 -3.14
N GLY A 242 -9.97 43.22 -1.88
CA GLY A 242 -10.81 44.19 -1.15
C GLY A 242 -12.19 43.67 -0.75
N LEU A 243 -12.39 42.34 -0.73
CA LEU A 243 -13.65 41.69 -0.38
C LEU A 243 -13.59 41.07 1.03
N THR A 244 -14.74 41.04 1.72
CA THR A 244 -14.89 40.37 3.03
C THR A 244 -15.73 39.12 2.89
N LEU A 245 -15.22 37.97 3.36
CA LEU A 245 -15.94 36.70 3.34
C LEU A 245 -16.82 36.56 4.59
N SER A 246 -18.14 36.54 4.41
CA SER A 246 -19.10 36.22 5.46
C SER A 246 -19.59 34.77 5.32
N PRO A 247 -19.56 33.94 6.38
CA PRO A 247 -20.09 32.59 6.34
C PRO A 247 -21.61 32.62 6.26
N GLN A 248 -22.17 32.03 5.21
CA GLN A 248 -23.61 31.86 5.09
C GLN A 248 -24.06 30.61 5.87
N ALA A 249 -25.04 30.75 6.76
CA ALA A 249 -25.62 29.62 7.46
C ALA A 249 -26.31 28.70 6.43
N VAL A 250 -25.87 27.45 6.33
CA VAL A 250 -26.55 26.45 5.50
C VAL A 250 -27.81 26.04 6.25
N PRO A 251 -29.02 26.24 5.71
CA PRO A 251 -30.24 25.73 6.35
C PRO A 251 -30.16 24.21 6.41
N ALA A 252 -30.48 23.63 7.58
CA ALA A 252 -30.58 22.19 7.74
C ALA A 252 -31.57 21.65 6.71
N GLN A 253 -31.09 20.81 5.79
CA GLN A 253 -31.96 20.15 4.82
C GLN A 253 -32.89 19.18 5.57
N PRO A 254 -34.19 19.16 5.25
CA PRO A 254 -35.19 18.30 5.91
C PRO A 254 -34.93 16.82 5.65
#